data_AF-A0A2I9DUD8-F1
#
_entry.id   AF-A0A2I9DUD8-F1
#
_cell.length_a   1.000
_cell.length_b   1.000
_cell.length_c   1.000
_cell.angle_alpha   90.00
_cell.angle_beta   90.00
_cell.angle_gamma   90.00
#
_symmetry.space_group_name_H-M   'P 1'
#
loop_
_entity.id
_entity.type
_entity.pdbx_description
1 polymer ?
#
loop_
_entity_poly.entity_id
_entity_poly.type
_entity_poly.pdbx_seq_one_letter_code
_entity_poly.pdbx_strand_id
1 'polypeptide(L)'
;MKIKRALLIGIAIWIIAILFYSISYYVPVLENAETQANLVLFAVVIPLVWWGCSFYYRKEKDTHGYLVGQTLLLTAVVLDALITVPFFIIPTGGSHYSFFTSLGFWIIAAEFLLVAVLYWYTRVYPKTNILKH
;
A
#
# COMPACT_ATOMS: atom_id res chain seq x y z
N MET A 1 7.05 4.56 17.80
CA MET A 1 6.53 4.77 16.44
C MET A 1 6.28 6.25 16.19
N LYS A 2 6.99 6.87 15.23
CA LYS A 2 6.66 8.24 14.77
C LYS A 2 5.48 8.22 13.80
N ILE A 3 4.26 8.38 14.32
CA ILE A 3 2.99 8.31 13.58
C ILE A 3 2.96 9.30 12.40
N LYS A 4 3.32 10.58 12.64
CA LYS A 4 3.33 11.62 11.58
C LYS A 4 4.11 11.19 10.34
N ARG A 5 5.23 10.48 10.53
CA ARG A 5 6.07 10.02 9.43
C ARG A 5 5.45 8.82 8.71
N ALA A 6 4.85 7.88 9.44
CA ALA A 6 4.12 6.78 8.84
C ALA A 6 2.97 7.30 7.97
N LEU A 7 2.18 8.26 8.48
CA LEU A 7 1.11 8.90 7.71
C LEU A 7 1.61 9.54 6.41
N LEU A 8 2.69 10.35 6.48
CA LEU A 8 3.24 10.99 5.29
C LEU A 8 3.72 9.99 4.23
N ILE A 9 4.34 8.88 4.66
CA ILE A 9 4.78 7.81 3.75
C ILE A 9 3.57 7.06 3.18
N GLY A 10 2.54 6.81 3.99
CA GLY A 10 1.30 6.17 3.54
C GLY A 10 0.58 7.01 2.48
N ILE A 11 0.50 8.32 2.68
CA ILE A 11 -0.03 9.26 1.68
C ILE A 11 0.80 9.20 0.40
N ALA A 12 2.14 9.23 0.49
CA ALA A 12 3.01 9.17 -0.68
C ALA A 12 2.85 7.85 -1.46
N ILE A 13 2.75 6.72 -0.75
CA ILE A 13 2.44 5.41 -1.34
C ILE A 13 1.10 5.48 -2.07
N TRP A 14 0.06 5.95 -1.39
CA TRP A 14 -1.28 6.04 -1.96
C TRP A 14 -1.31 6.90 -3.23
N ILE A 15 -0.66 8.07 -3.24
CA ILE A 15 -0.55 8.94 -4.42
C ILE A 15 0.07 8.19 -5.60
N ILE A 16 1.17 7.47 -5.38
CA ILE A 16 1.82 6.75 -6.49
C ILE A 16 0.95 5.59 -6.95
N ALA A 17 0.32 4.85 -6.03
CA ALA A 17 -0.57 3.74 -6.36
C ALA A 17 -1.77 4.20 -7.21
N ILE A 18 -2.46 5.28 -6.83
CA ILE A 18 -3.61 5.79 -7.58
C ILE A 18 -3.21 6.31 -8.97
N LEU A 19 -2.00 6.85 -9.13
CA LEU A 19 -1.47 7.26 -10.43
C LEU A 19 -1.28 6.05 -11.35
N PHE A 20 -0.63 4.98 -10.88
CA PHE A 20 -0.46 3.76 -11.66
C PHE A 20 -1.79 3.08 -11.99
N TYR A 21 -2.71 3.04 -11.02
CA TYR A 21 -4.07 2.55 -11.23
C TYR A 21 -4.78 3.34 -12.33
N SER A 22 -4.74 4.67 -12.26
CA SER A 22 -5.38 5.55 -13.25
C SER A 22 -4.75 5.39 -14.64
N ILE A 23 -3.42 5.36 -14.73
CA ILE A 23 -2.69 5.17 -15.99
C ILE A 23 -3.04 3.81 -16.63
N SER A 24 -3.27 2.77 -15.83
CA SER A 24 -3.67 1.45 -16.33
C SER A 24 -4.96 1.49 -17.16
N TYR A 25 -5.89 2.40 -16.86
CA TYR A 25 -7.12 2.53 -17.65
C TYR A 25 -6.90 3.18 -19.02
N TYR A 26 -5.84 3.97 -19.21
CA TYR A 26 -5.54 4.64 -20.48
C TYR A 26 -4.71 3.79 -21.45
N VAL A 27 -4.04 2.74 -20.95
CA VAL A 27 -3.24 1.82 -21.75
C VAL A 27 -3.87 0.43 -21.67
N PRO A 28 -4.91 0.13 -22.47
CA PRO A 28 -5.56 -1.18 -22.44
C PRO A 28 -4.63 -2.25 -23.02
N VAL A 29 -4.27 -3.21 -22.20
CA VAL A 29 -3.48 -4.41 -22.53
C VAL A 29 -4.34 -5.67 -22.42
N LEU A 30 -5.24 -5.72 -21.45
CA LEU A 30 -6.22 -6.79 -21.22
C LEU A 30 -7.62 -6.34 -21.60
N GLU A 31 -8.48 -7.29 -21.99
CA GLU A 31 -9.89 -7.03 -22.30
C GLU A 31 -10.66 -6.49 -21.10
N ASN A 32 -10.32 -6.92 -19.89
CA ASN A 32 -10.89 -6.42 -18.65
C ASN A 32 -9.96 -5.40 -17.98
N ALA A 33 -10.32 -4.12 -18.10
CA ALA A 33 -9.56 -2.99 -17.55
C ALA A 33 -9.46 -3.02 -16.02
N GLU A 34 -10.48 -3.53 -15.31
CA GLU A 34 -10.47 -3.65 -13.85
C GLU A 34 -9.44 -4.71 -13.40
N THR A 35 -9.44 -5.87 -14.04
CA THR A 35 -8.45 -6.93 -13.79
C THR A 35 -7.04 -6.43 -14.06
N GLN A 36 -6.86 -5.68 -15.15
CA GLN A 36 -5.56 -5.08 -15.46
C GLN A 36 -5.10 -4.11 -14.37
N ALA A 37 -5.98 -3.20 -13.95
CA ALA A 37 -5.63 -2.20 -12.95
C ALA A 37 -5.27 -2.85 -11.60
N ASN A 38 -5.98 -3.91 -11.22
CA ASN A 38 -5.66 -4.70 -10.04
C ASN A 38 -4.30 -5.42 -10.16
N LEU A 39 -3.98 -5.99 -11.33
CA LEU A 39 -2.67 -6.63 -11.58
C LEU A 39 -1.51 -5.63 -11.56
N VAL A 40 -1.72 -4.44 -12.14
CA VAL A 40 -0.73 -3.35 -12.09
C VAL A 40 -0.50 -2.92 -10.66
N LEU A 41 -1.57 -2.72 -9.87
CA LEU A 41 -1.45 -2.39 -8.45
C LEU A 41 -0.70 -3.48 -7.68
N PHE A 42 -1.05 -4.75 -7.87
CA PHE A 42 -0.37 -5.88 -7.24
C PHE A 42 1.15 -5.85 -7.51
N ALA A 43 1.55 -5.66 -8.78
CA ALA A 43 2.96 -5.57 -9.14
C ALA A 43 3.67 -4.32 -8.57
N VAL A 44 2.99 -3.18 -8.51
CA VAL A 44 3.56 -1.90 -8.05
C VAL A 44 3.63 -1.82 -6.52
N VAL A 45 2.67 -2.41 -5.80
CA VAL A 45 2.58 -2.34 -4.34
C VAL A 45 3.80 -2.95 -3.67
N ILE A 46 4.32 -4.07 -4.18
CA ILE A 46 5.51 -4.74 -3.63
C ILE A 46 6.73 -3.78 -3.53
N PRO A 47 7.28 -3.24 -4.64
CA PRO A 47 8.44 -2.35 -4.56
C PRO A 47 8.13 -1.04 -3.83
N LEU A 48 6.88 -0.56 -3.91
CA LEU A 48 6.47 0.69 -3.31
C LEU A 48 6.41 0.62 -1.78
N VAL A 49 5.79 -0.43 -1.24
CA VAL A 49 5.74 -0.71 0.21
C VAL A 49 7.13 -0.99 0.74
N TRP A 50 7.93 -1.76 0.00
CA TRP A 50 9.32 -2.01 0.34
C TRP A 50 10.13 -0.71 0.45
N TRP A 51 9.97 0.20 -0.50
CA TRP A 51 10.60 1.52 -0.49
C TRP A 51 10.10 2.39 0.67
N GLY A 52 8.78 2.43 0.91
CA GLY A 52 8.19 3.18 2.02
C GLY A 52 8.65 2.69 3.39
N CYS A 53 8.67 1.36 3.59
CA CYS A 53 9.24 0.74 4.80
C CYS A 53 10.73 1.09 4.93
N SER A 54 11.51 0.98 3.85
CA SER A 54 12.92 1.36 3.85
C SER A 54 13.13 2.81 4.28
N PHE A 55 12.35 3.74 3.72
CA PHE A 55 12.42 5.13 4.10
C PHE A 55 12.07 5.34 5.58
N TYR A 56 11.00 4.70 6.07
CA TYR A 56 10.62 4.74 7.48
C TYR A 56 11.76 4.26 8.40
N TYR A 57 12.29 3.07 8.13
CA TYR A 57 13.29 2.41 8.97
C TYR A 57 14.69 3.05 8.92
N ARG A 58 14.97 3.97 7.97
CA ARG A 58 16.23 4.73 7.95
C ARG A 58 16.48 5.56 9.21
N LYS A 59 15.44 6.03 9.91
CA LYS A 59 15.57 6.84 11.14
C LYS A 59 14.88 6.25 12.38
N GLU A 60 14.05 5.22 12.23
CA GLU A 60 13.30 4.59 13.31
C GLU A 60 13.53 3.09 13.23
N LYS A 61 14.28 2.48 14.16
CA LYS A 61 14.66 1.05 14.06
C LYS A 61 13.89 0.12 15.01
N ASP A 62 13.21 0.68 16.00
CA ASP A 62 12.69 -0.09 17.13
C ASP A 62 11.20 -0.45 17.01
N THR A 63 10.50 0.06 15.99
CA THR A 63 9.08 -0.24 15.80
C THR A 63 8.89 -1.52 14.99
N HIS A 64 7.98 -2.40 15.41
CA HIS A 64 7.70 -3.64 14.72
C HIS A 64 7.05 -3.43 13.33
N GLY A 65 7.45 -4.22 12.34
CA GLY A 65 7.02 -4.11 10.93
C GLY A 65 5.52 -4.13 10.73
N TYR A 66 4.83 -4.98 11.50
CA TYR A 66 3.38 -5.10 11.44
C TYR A 66 2.67 -3.78 11.79
N LEU A 67 3.12 -3.06 12.83
CA LEU A 67 2.51 -1.78 13.23
C LEU A 67 2.73 -0.69 12.18
N VAL A 68 3.92 -0.67 11.57
CA VAL A 68 4.24 0.26 10.49
C VAL A 68 3.40 -0.05 9.26
N GLY A 69 3.37 -1.31 8.81
CA GLY A 69 2.57 -1.77 7.68
C GLY A 69 1.08 -1.47 7.86
N GLN A 70 0.53 -1.75 9.04
CA GLN A 70 -0.87 -1.47 9.36
C GLN A 70 -1.17 0.03 9.33
N THR A 71 -0.29 0.87 9.89
CA THR A 71 -0.50 2.33 9.85
C THR A 71 -0.47 2.86 8.40
N LEU A 72 0.48 2.38 7.59
CA LEU A 72 0.60 2.75 6.18
C LEU A 72 -0.64 2.32 5.39
N LEU A 73 -1.08 1.07 5.57
CA LEU A 73 -2.27 0.53 4.92
C LEU A 73 -3.52 1.30 5.34
N LEU A 74 -3.76 1.50 6.64
CA LEU A 74 -4.93 2.25 7.12
C LEU A 74 -4.96 3.67 6.58
N THR A 75 -3.79 4.31 6.44
CA THR A 75 -3.71 5.63 5.80
C THR A 75 -4.19 5.58 4.35
N ALA A 76 -3.71 4.60 3.58
CA ALA A 76 -4.13 4.43 2.19
C ALA A 76 -5.63 4.10 2.08
N VAL A 77 -6.15 3.21 2.92
CA VAL A 77 -7.58 2.84 2.95
C VAL A 77 -8.49 4.02 3.27
N VAL A 78 -8.08 4.88 4.21
CA VAL A 78 -8.82 6.10 4.52
C VAL A 78 -8.82 7.05 3.33
N LEU A 79 -7.69 7.21 2.64
CA LEU A 79 -7.62 8.02 1.43
C LEU A 79 -8.43 7.41 0.28
N ASP A 80 -8.50 6.09 0.19
CA ASP A 80 -9.35 5.42 -0.78
C ASP A 80 -10.83 5.73 -0.52
N ALA A 81 -11.27 5.63 0.73
CA ALA A 81 -12.66 5.96 1.09
C ALA A 81 -13.02 7.43 0.82
N LEU A 82 -12.07 8.34 1.02
CA LEU A 82 -12.27 9.79 0.90
C LEU A 82 -12.09 10.32 -0.54
N ILE A 83 -11.20 9.71 -1.32
CA ILE A 83 -10.78 10.22 -2.63
C ILE A 83 -10.98 9.18 -3.72
N THR A 84 -10.36 8.00 -3.63
CA THR A 84 -10.42 7.00 -4.71
C THR A 84 -11.86 6.59 -5.03
N VAL A 85 -12.64 6.26 -4.01
CA VAL A 85 -14.01 5.80 -4.21
C VAL A 85 -14.89 6.93 -4.75
N PRO A 86 -14.97 8.12 -4.14
CA PRO A 86 -15.86 9.18 -4.64
C PRO A 86 -15.47 9.72 -6.03
N PHE A 87 -14.18 9.79 -6.35
CA PHE A 87 -13.71 10.43 -7.59
C PHE A 87 -13.45 9.45 -8.74
N PHE A 88 -13.18 8.17 -8.47
CA PHE A 88 -12.85 7.20 -9.53
C PHE A 88 -13.85 6.04 -9.61
N ILE A 89 -14.36 5.55 -8.47
CA ILE A 89 -15.25 4.38 -8.44
C ILE A 89 -16.72 4.75 -8.60
N ILE A 90 -17.20 5.78 -7.91
CA ILE A 90 -18.60 6.22 -8.03
C ILE A 90 -18.93 6.69 -9.46
N PRO A 91 -18.07 7.47 -10.16
CA PRO A 91 -18.36 7.89 -11.54
C PRO A 91 -18.39 6.73 -12.56
N THR A 92 -17.75 5.61 -12.25
CA THR A 92 -17.77 4.40 -13.08
C THR A 92 -18.93 3.45 -12.73
N GLY A 93 -19.82 3.85 -11.82
CA GLY A 93 -21.01 3.10 -11.41
C GLY A 93 -20.82 2.21 -10.19
N GLY A 94 -19.67 2.29 -9.51
CA GLY A 94 -19.41 1.57 -8.27
C GLY A 94 -19.88 2.31 -7.01
N SER A 95 -19.59 1.73 -5.84
CA SER A 95 -19.90 2.29 -4.52
C SER A 95 -18.79 1.96 -3.52
N HIS A 96 -18.80 2.59 -2.34
CA HIS A 96 -17.93 2.19 -1.23
C HIS A 96 -18.08 0.72 -0.88
N TYR A 97 -19.32 0.22 -0.87
CA TYR A 97 -19.58 -1.18 -0.60
C TYR A 97 -18.88 -2.08 -1.63
N SER A 98 -19.12 -1.87 -2.93
CA SER A 98 -18.54 -2.72 -3.98
C SER A 98 -17.01 -2.69 -3.98
N PHE A 99 -16.40 -1.55 -3.69
CA PHE A 99 -14.94 -1.41 -3.61
C PHE A 99 -14.36 -2.18 -2.42
N PHE A 100 -14.88 -1.95 -1.21
CA PHE A 100 -14.36 -2.58 0.02
C PHE A 100 -14.76 -4.04 0.17
N THR A 101 -15.75 -4.53 -0.57
CA THR A 101 -16.08 -5.97 -0.64
C THR A 101 -15.35 -6.68 -1.77
N SER A 102 -14.61 -5.96 -2.62
CA SER A 102 -13.90 -6.56 -3.75
C SER A 102 -12.74 -7.45 -3.27
N LEU A 103 -12.61 -8.63 -3.88
CA LEU A 103 -11.50 -9.53 -3.57
C LEU A 103 -10.13 -8.93 -3.94
N GLY A 104 -10.07 -8.17 -5.03
CA GLY A 104 -8.84 -7.50 -5.48
C GLY A 104 -8.27 -6.57 -4.40
N PHE A 105 -9.12 -5.75 -3.77
CA PHE A 105 -8.72 -4.88 -2.67
C PHE A 105 -8.12 -5.66 -1.50
N TRP A 106 -8.78 -6.73 -1.03
CA TRP A 106 -8.29 -7.51 0.11
C TRP A 106 -7.02 -8.29 -0.20
N ILE A 107 -6.85 -8.77 -1.44
CA ILE A 107 -5.61 -9.42 -1.89
C ILE A 107 -4.46 -8.41 -1.83
N ILE A 108 -4.66 -7.20 -2.37
CA ILE A 108 -3.64 -6.15 -2.36
C ILE A 108 -3.35 -5.69 -0.92
N ALA A 109 -4.37 -5.54 -0.07
CA ALA A 109 -4.21 -5.18 1.33
C ALA A 109 -3.41 -6.24 2.13
N ALA A 110 -3.69 -7.52 1.89
CA ALA A 110 -2.96 -8.63 2.49
C ALA A 110 -1.50 -8.66 2.01
N GLU A 111 -1.27 -8.50 0.70
CA GLU A 111 0.06 -8.39 0.12
C GLU A 111 0.85 -7.22 0.72
N PHE A 112 0.22 -6.05 0.84
CA PHE A 112 0.82 -4.86 1.42
C PHE A 112 1.36 -5.14 2.84
N LEU A 113 0.54 -5.75 3.70
CA LEU A 113 0.96 -6.10 5.06
C LEU A 113 2.07 -7.14 5.06
N LEU A 114 1.96 -8.15 4.20
CA LEU A 114 2.95 -9.21 4.08
C LEU A 114 4.31 -8.65 3.67
N VAL A 115 4.35 -7.76 2.67
CA VAL A 115 5.57 -7.08 2.21
C VAL A 115 6.17 -6.21 3.33
N ALA A 116 5.35 -5.48 4.07
CA ALA A 116 5.82 -4.65 5.19
C ALA A 116 6.43 -5.49 6.33
N VAL A 117 5.82 -6.63 6.66
CA VAL A 117 6.33 -7.57 7.66
C VAL A 117 7.61 -8.25 7.17
N LEU A 118 7.63 -8.71 5.91
CA LEU A 118 8.82 -9.31 5.29
C LEU A 118 9.99 -8.33 5.26
N TYR A 119 9.75 -7.06 4.94
CA TYR A 119 10.79 -6.03 4.98
C TYR A 119 11.42 -5.94 6.37
N TRP A 120 10.59 -5.90 7.41
CA TRP A 120 11.06 -5.82 8.78
C TRP A 120 11.89 -7.04 9.18
N TYR A 121 11.41 -8.25 8.88
CA TYR A 121 12.11 -9.49 9.23
C TYR A 121 13.46 -9.64 8.49
N THR A 122 13.54 -9.19 7.24
CA THR A 122 14.74 -9.34 6.41
C THR A 122 15.77 -8.23 6.59
N ARG A 123 15.34 -6.99 6.87
CA ARG A 123 16.24 -5.81 6.86
C ARG A 123 16.39 -5.14 8.22
N VAL A 124 15.42 -5.26 9.11
CA VAL A 124 15.40 -4.55 10.39
C VAL A 124 15.76 -5.48 11.53
N TYR A 125 15.04 -6.60 11.67
CA TYR A 125 15.25 -7.59 12.73
C TYR A 125 16.71 -8.07 12.87
N PRO A 126 17.44 -8.40 11.77
CA PRO A 126 18.82 -8.87 11.89
C PRO A 126 19.74 -7.76 12.45
N LYS A 127 19.51 -6.50 12.07
CA LYS A 127 20.33 -5.38 12.54
C LYS A 127 20.09 -5.04 14.00
N THR A 128 18.85 -5.19 14.48
CA THR A 128 18.50 -4.96 15.88
C THR A 128 19.05 -6.06 16.79
N ASN A 129 19.14 -7.31 16.31
CA ASN A 129 19.75 -8.42 17.07
C ASN A 129 21.29 -8.42 17.03
N ILE A 130 21.92 -8.01 15.92
CA ILE A 130 23.38 -7.86 15.86
C ILE A 130 23.89 -6.78 16.83
N LEU A 131 23.09 -5.75 17.12
CA LEU A 131 23.46 -4.70 18.09
C LEU A 131 23.25 -5.11 19.57
N LYS A 132 22.67 -6.29 19.82
CA LYS A 132 22.46 -6.82 21.18
C LYS A 132 23.52 -7.85 21.61
N HIS A 133 24.40 -8.25 20.71
CA HIS A 133 25.55 -9.12 20.96
C HIS A 133 26.85 -8.34 20.72
#